data_AF-A0A928YRW0-F1
#
_entry.id   AF-A0A928YRW0-F1
#
_cell.length_a   1.000
_cell.length_b   1.000
_cell.length_c   1.000
_cell.angle_alpha   90.00
_cell.angle_beta   90.00
_cell.angle_gamma   90.00
#
_symmetry.space_group_name_H-M   'P 1'
#
loop_
_entity.id
_entity.type
_entity.pdbx_description
1 polymer ?
#
loop_
_entity_poly.entity_id
_entity_poly.type
_entity_poly.pdbx_seq_one_letter_code
_entity_poly.pdbx_strand_id
1 'polypeptide(L)' 'MTTITATIENEKDVKVVQEILERFGIPYQIDESAENYVFSAEQIADFELTKQEFLAGKSTAKDWEDIKTIN' A
#
# COMPACT_ATOMS: atom_id res chain seq x y z
N MET A 1 -12.92 -28.66 -4.61
CA MET A 1 -11.87 -27.63 -4.55
C MET A 1 -11.32 -27.66 -3.13
N THR A 2 -10.01 -27.77 -2.97
CA THR A 2 -9.38 -27.91 -1.64
C THR A 2 -8.46 -26.71 -1.45
N THR A 3 -8.65 -25.97 -0.36
CA THR A 3 -7.88 -24.76 -0.05
C THR A 3 -6.94 -25.07 1.11
N ILE A 4 -5.68 -24.66 0.99
CA ILE A 4 -4.68 -24.74 2.05
C ILE A 4 -4.44 -23.33 2.57
N THR A 5 -4.60 -23.14 3.88
CA THR A 5 -4.31 -21.87 4.56
C THR A 5 -3.09 -22.05 5.45
N ALA A 6 -2.12 -21.15 5.36
CA ALA A 6 -0.91 -21.15 6.18
C ALA A 6 -0.67 -19.76 6.75
N THR A 7 -0.33 -19.69 8.03
CA THR A 7 0.08 -18.45 8.69
C THR A 7 1.59 -18.34 8.62
N ILE A 8 2.10 -17.21 8.12
CA ILE A 8 3.53 -16.92 8.04
C ILE A 8 3.82 -15.80 9.04
N GLU A 9 4.62 -16.10 10.07
CA GLU A 9 4.94 -15.12 11.14
C GLU A 9 5.98 -14.07 10.71
N ASN A 10 6.83 -14.41 9.73
CA ASN A 10 7.93 -13.56 9.28
C ASN A 10 7.61 -12.95 7.90
N GLU A 11 7.51 -11.63 7.86
CA GLU A 11 7.19 -10.86 6.65
C GLU A 11 8.18 -11.12 5.49
N LYS A 12 9.45 -11.41 5.78
CA LYS A 12 10.43 -11.73 4.74
C LYS A 12 10.11 -13.04 4.03
N ASP A 13 9.56 -14.00 4.77
CA ASP A 13 9.23 -15.31 4.23
C ASP A 13 7.96 -15.24 3.36
N VAL A 14 7.08 -14.26 3.61
CA VAL A 14 5.91 -13.99 2.76
C VAL A 14 6.34 -13.71 1.31
N LYS A 15 7.34 -12.87 1.11
CA LYS A 15 7.87 -12.55 -0.24
C LYS A 15 8.47 -13.75 -0.95
N VAL A 16 9.16 -14.61 -0.20
CA VAL A 16 9.76 -15.84 -0.76
C VAL A 16 8.65 -16.81 -1.17
N VAL A 17 7.61 -16.97 -0.35
CA VAL A 17 6.49 -17.86 -0.66
C VAL A 17 5.68 -17.33 -1.85
N GLN A 18 5.45 -16.03 -1.96
CA GLN A 18 4.83 -15.41 -3.14
C GLN A 18 5.58 -15.76 -4.43
N GLU A 19 6.89 -15.51 -4.48
CA GLU A 19 7.75 -15.83 -5.64
C GLU A 19 7.67 -17.32 -6.03
N ILE A 20 7.63 -18.21 -5.04
CA ILE A 20 7.48 -19.65 -5.29
C ILE A 20 6.11 -19.92 -5.93
N LEU A 21 5.03 -19.45 -5.32
CA LEU A 21 3.67 -19.69 -5.80
C LEU A 21 3.47 -19.14 -7.23
N GLU A 22 4.00 -17.96 -7.52
CA GLU A 22 3.99 -17.35 -8.86
C GLU A 22 4.74 -18.21 -9.88
N ARG A 23 5.96 -18.68 -9.55
CA ARG A 23 6.76 -19.54 -10.46
C ARG A 23 6.06 -20.85 -10.79
N PHE A 24 5.28 -21.40 -9.86
CA PHE A 24 4.51 -22.62 -10.08
C PHE A 24 3.12 -22.36 -10.67
N GLY A 25 2.74 -21.09 -10.90
CA GLY A 25 1.43 -20.72 -11.42
C GLY A 25 0.28 -21.09 -10.47
N ILE A 26 0.56 -21.15 -9.17
CA ILE A 26 -0.42 -21.52 -8.15
C ILE A 26 -1.16 -20.25 -7.73
N PRO A 27 -2.49 -20.16 -7.93
CA PRO A 27 -3.26 -19.03 -7.46
C PRO A 27 -3.27 -19.00 -5.94
N TYR A 28 -3.04 -17.83 -5.36
CA TYR A 28 -3.04 -17.60 -3.93
C TYR A 28 -3.75 -16.30 -3.56
N GLN A 29 -4.16 -16.19 -2.31
CA GLN A 29 -4.73 -14.99 -1.71
C GLN A 29 -3.98 -14.70 -0.42
N ILE A 30 -3.67 -13.44 -0.18
CA ILE A 30 -3.04 -12.98 1.05
C ILE A 30 -4.09 -12.21 1.84
N ASP A 31 -4.46 -12.75 3.00
CA ASP A 31 -5.22 -12.05 4.01
C ASP A 31 -4.24 -11.34 4.93
N GLU A 32 -3.77 -10.17 4.50
CA GLU A 32 -3.05 -9.25 5.40
C GLU A 32 -4.10 -8.54 6.25
N SER A 33 -4.15 -8.87 7.55
CA SER A 33 -4.96 -8.14 8.51
C SER A 33 -4.58 -6.66 8.45
N ALA A 34 -5.50 -5.81 7.98
CA ALA A 34 -5.34 -4.35 7.90
C ALA A 34 -5.11 -3.67 9.26
N GLU A 35 -5.08 -4.44 10.35
CA GLU A 35 -4.91 -3.99 11.74
C GLU A 35 -3.54 -3.33 12.01
N ASN A 36 -2.54 -3.52 11.14
CA ASN A 36 -1.22 -2.91 11.31
C ASN A 36 -1.01 -1.62 10.50
N TYR A 37 -1.95 -1.21 9.64
CA TYR A 37 -1.90 0.07 8.94
C TYR A 37 -2.74 1.11 9.67
N VAL A 38 -2.27 1.53 10.85
CA VAL A 38 -2.83 2.70 11.53
C VAL A 38 -2.17 3.93 10.95
N PHE A 39 -2.90 4.67 10.11
CA PHE A 39 -2.44 5.99 9.68
C PHE A 39 -2.24 6.88 10.90
N SER A 40 -1.11 7.59 10.96
CA SER A 40 -0.91 8.60 11.99
C SER A 40 -1.93 9.73 11.82
N ALA A 41 -2.24 10.45 12.90
CA ALA A 41 -3.12 11.62 12.84
C ALA A 41 -2.63 12.67 11.82
N GLU A 42 -1.31 12.77 11.64
CA GLU A 42 -0.66 13.64 10.66
C GLU A 42 -0.93 13.17 9.22
N GLN A 43 -0.82 11.87 8.94
CA GLN A 43 -1.14 11.30 7.62
C GLN A 43 -2.61 11.48 7.24
N ILE A 44 -3.52 11.38 8.22
CA ILE A 44 -4.94 11.62 8.01
C ILE A 44 -5.20 13.11 7.71
N ALA A 45 -4.57 14.01 8.47
CA ALA A 45 -4.71 15.45 8.29
C ALA A 45 -4.18 15.93 6.93
N ASP A 46 -3.01 15.43 6.50
CA ASP A 46 -2.43 15.75 5.19
C ASP A 46 -3.32 15.25 4.03
N PHE A 47 -3.91 14.06 4.20
CA PHE A 47 -4.84 13.53 3.21
C PHE A 47 -6.13 14.37 3.13
N GLU A 48 -6.68 14.79 4.27
CA GLU A 48 -7.86 15.64 4.32
C GLU A 48 -7.58 17.02 3.71
N LEU A 49 -6.42 17.61 3.99
CA LEU A 49 -5.98 18.86 3.36
C LEU A 49 -5.87 18.71 1.84
N THR A 50 -5.19 17.67 1.37
CA THR A 50 -5.03 17.39 -0.07
C THR A 50 -6.39 17.24 -0.76
N LYS A 51 -7.33 16.53 -0.12
CA LYS A 51 -8.70 16.38 -0.63
C LYS A 51 -9.42 17.72 -0.73
N GLN A 52 -9.31 18.58 0.28
CA GLN A 52 -9.92 19.91 0.27
C GLN A 52 -9.28 20.80 -0.81
N GLU A 53 -7.97 20.76 -0.99
CA GLU A 53 -7.26 21.50 -2.04
C GLU A 53 -7.64 21.02 -3.45
N PHE A 54 -7.83 19.71 -3.63
CA PHE A 54 -8.34 19.12 -4.87
C PHE A 54 -9.77 19.58 -5.18
N LEU A 55 -10.68 19.48 -4.21
CA LEU A 55 -12.08 19.93 -4.37
C LEU A 55 -12.19 21.44 -4.58
N ALA A 56 -11.29 22.22 -3.97
CA ALA A 56 -11.20 23.66 -4.15
C ALA A 56 -10.55 24.06 -5.50
N GLY A 57 -10.15 23.09 -6.33
CA GLY A 57 -9.47 23.35 -7.61
C GLY A 57 -8.10 24.01 -7.46
N LYS A 58 -7.51 23.96 -6.26
CA LYS A 58 -6.18 24.52 -5.95
C LYS A 58 -5.06 23.53 -6.26
N SER A 59 -5.34 22.24 -6.33
CA SER A 59 -4.39 21.25 -6.83
C SER A 59 -4.64 21.00 -8.32
N THR A 60 -4.06 21.84 -9.18
CA THR A 60 -3.69 21.39 -10.52
C THR A 60 -2.49 20.46 -10.40
N ALA A 61 -2.29 19.56 -11.36
CA ALA A 61 -1.08 18.74 -11.44
C ALA A 61 0.14 19.65 -11.23
N LYS A 62 0.90 19.44 -10.14
CA LYS A 62 2.14 20.18 -9.91
C LYS A 62 3.13 19.76 -10.99
N ASP A 63 3.81 20.74 -11.58
CA ASP A 63 4.88 20.44 -12.53
C ASP A 63 5.99 19.65 -11.81
N TRP A 64 6.58 18.70 -12.53
CA TRP A 64 7.63 17.82 -11.99
C TRP A 64 8.82 18.60 -11.40
N GLU A 65 9.09 19.79 -11.94
CA GLU A 65 10.16 20.68 -11.46
C GLU A 65 9.87 21.26 -10.06
N ASP A 66 8.61 21.50 -9.70
CA ASP A 66 8.23 21.97 -8.35
C ASP A 66 8.40 20.87 -7.29
N ILE A 67 8.27 19.61 -7.69
CA ILE A 67 8.42 18.44 -6.82
C ILE A 67 9.90 18.14 -6.53
N LYS A 68 10.79 18.45 -7.47
CA LYS A 68 12.22 18.09 -7.40
C LYS A 68 13.02 18.87 -6.35
N THR A 69 12.52 20.00 -5.84
CA THR A 69 13.30 20.96 -5.04
C THR A 69 13.11 20.83 -3.52
N ILE A 70 12.53 19.73 -3.04
CA ILE A 70 12.55 19.39 -1.61
C ILE A 70 13.64 18.33 -1.40
N ASN A 71 14.88 18.79 -1.19
CA ASN A 71 16.00 17.99 -0.71
C ASN A 71 16.90 18.88 0.16
#